data_AF-A0A2P5IF78-F1
#
_entry.id   AF-A0A2P5IF78-F1
#
_cell.length_a   1.000
_cell.length_b   1.000
_cell.length_c   1.000
_cell.angle_alpha   90.00
_cell.angle_beta   90.00
_cell.angle_gamma   90.00
#
_symmetry.space_group_name_H-M   'P 1'
#
loop_
_entity.id
_entity.type
_entity.pdbx_description
1 polymer ?
#
loop_
_entity_poly.entity_id
_entity_poly.type
_entity_poly.pdbx_seq_one_letter_code
_entity_poly.pdbx_strand_id
1 'polypeptide(L)'
;MRSKFKDEHPFEKRKAEAERIRQKYLDRIPVSSSYDIPHPSREQSPPVPDDARRRCLSQPPVSPAEQQLTRFLSQVICEKVEKSDIATIDKKKYLVPADLTVGQFVYVIRKRIKLSPDKAIFIFVDEVLPPTAALMSSIYEEHKDEDGFLYITYSGENTFGGFQSI
;
A
#
# COMPACT_ATOMS: atom_id res chain seq x y z
N MET A 1 19.32 6.30 -0.67
CA MET A 1 19.11 6.62 0.76
C MET A 1 19.14 5.37 1.62
N ARG A 2 19.69 5.45 2.84
CA ARG A 2 19.63 4.36 3.82
C ARG A 2 18.24 4.35 4.47
N SER A 3 17.55 3.21 4.42
CA SER A 3 16.20 3.07 4.99
C SER A 3 16.25 3.00 6.52
N LYS A 4 15.47 3.85 7.20
CA LYS A 4 15.38 3.83 8.68
C LYS A 4 14.77 2.53 9.17
N PHE A 5 13.82 1.97 8.42
CA PHE A 5 13.20 0.69 8.73
C PHE A 5 14.24 -0.45 8.77
N LYS A 6 15.22 -0.44 7.87
CA LYS A 6 16.31 -1.44 7.85
C LYS A 6 17.28 -1.29 9.03
N ASP A 7 17.45 -0.08 9.55
CA ASP A 7 18.28 0.19 10.73
C ASP A 7 17.60 -0.25 12.04
N GLU A 8 16.29 -0.06 12.13
CA GLU A 8 15.49 -0.48 13.30
C GLU A 8 15.24 -1.99 13.34
N HIS A 9 15.17 -2.66 12.17
CA HIS A 9 14.77 -4.07 12.06
C HIS A 9 15.85 -4.91 11.36
N PRO A 10 16.50 -5.86 12.07
CA PRO A 10 17.42 -6.81 11.46
C PRO A 10 16.77 -7.61 10.33
N PHE A 11 17.57 -7.98 9.33
CA PHE A 11 17.12 -8.69 8.11
C PHE A 11 16.21 -9.89 8.40
N GLU A 12 16.63 -10.78 9.29
CA GLU A 12 15.86 -11.97 9.68
C GLU A 12 14.46 -11.63 10.20
N LYS A 13 14.32 -10.55 10.97
CA LYS A 13 13.02 -10.11 11.48
C LYS A 13 12.14 -9.55 10.37
N ARG A 14 12.71 -8.76 9.45
CA ARG A 14 11.99 -8.21 8.29
C ARG A 14 11.49 -9.34 7.38
N LYS A 15 12.38 -10.28 7.04
CA LYS A 15 12.04 -11.43 6.20
C LYS A 15 10.95 -12.31 6.84
N ALA A 16 11.09 -12.66 8.12
CA ALA A 16 10.07 -13.42 8.84
C ALA A 16 8.74 -12.65 8.97
N GLU A 17 8.78 -11.32 9.10
CA GLU A 17 7.57 -10.48 9.07
C GLU A 17 6.91 -10.52 7.70
N ALA A 18 7.67 -10.33 6.62
CA ALA A 18 7.15 -10.36 5.26
C ALA A 18 6.53 -11.71 4.91
N GLU A 19 7.18 -12.81 5.30
CA GLU A 19 6.65 -14.17 5.13
C GLU A 19 5.38 -14.39 5.95
N ARG A 20 5.37 -13.98 7.23
CA ARG A 20 4.17 -14.07 8.08
C ARG A 20 3.01 -13.26 7.52
N ILE A 21 3.28 -12.07 6.96
CA ILE A 21 2.28 -11.24 6.31
C ILE A 21 1.72 -12.01 5.10
N ARG A 22 2.57 -12.49 4.18
CA ARG A 22 2.13 -13.30 3.04
C ARG A 22 1.26 -14.48 3.47
N GLN A 23 1.66 -15.19 4.54
CA GLN A 23 0.95 -16.35 5.04
C GLN A 23 -0.37 -16.01 5.77
N LYS A 24 -0.40 -14.92 6.54
CA LYS A 24 -1.57 -14.50 7.34
C LYS A 24 -2.68 -13.88 6.49
N TYR A 25 -2.34 -13.27 5.37
CA TYR A 25 -3.32 -12.71 4.45
C TYR A 25 -3.88 -13.78 3.49
N LEU A 26 -3.37 -15.01 3.44
CA LEU A 26 -4.10 -16.13 2.79
C LEU A 26 -5.47 -16.40 3.46
N ASP A 27 -5.58 -16.17 4.77
CA ASP A 27 -6.79 -16.46 5.55
C ASP A 27 -7.67 -15.23 5.85
N ARG A 28 -7.32 -14.03 5.34
CA ARG A 28 -8.09 -12.81 5.61
C ARG A 28 -8.24 -11.95 4.36
N ILE A 29 -9.49 -11.76 3.93
CA ILE A 29 -9.83 -10.77 2.92
C ILE A 29 -9.41 -9.39 3.43
N PRO A 30 -8.56 -8.64 2.71
CA PRO A 30 -8.35 -7.25 3.00
C PRO A 30 -9.62 -6.51 2.57
N VAL A 31 -10.45 -6.14 3.55
CA VAL A 31 -11.38 -5.02 3.37
C VAL A 31 -10.48 -3.81 3.19
N SER A 32 -10.17 -3.47 1.93
CA SER A 32 -9.39 -2.29 1.60
C SER A 32 -9.96 -1.11 2.39
N SER A 33 -9.10 -0.45 3.16
CA SER A 33 -9.45 0.77 3.88
C SER A 33 -9.95 1.79 2.85
N SER A 34 -11.27 1.90 2.73
CA SER A 34 -11.99 3.01 2.10
C SER A 34 -11.47 3.44 0.72
N TYR A 35 -11.52 2.52 -0.26
CA TYR A 35 -12.01 2.94 -1.56
C TYR A 35 -13.55 2.90 -1.49
N ASP A 36 -14.15 4.03 -1.08
CA ASP A 36 -15.51 4.36 -1.49
C ASP A 36 -15.49 4.43 -3.03
N ILE A 37 -15.73 3.29 -3.66
CA ILE A 37 -16.19 3.26 -5.04
C ILE A 37 -17.59 3.86 -5.02
N PRO A 38 -17.87 4.96 -5.74
CA PRO A 38 -19.22 5.48 -5.84
C PRO A 38 -20.12 4.39 -6.43
N HIS A 39 -21.01 3.82 -5.62
CA HIS A 39 -22.03 2.90 -6.11
C HIS A 39 -23.02 3.67 -7.00
N PRO A 40 -23.29 3.21 -8.23
CA PRO A 40 -24.43 3.69 -8.98
C PRO A 40 -25.71 3.26 -8.25
N SER A 41 -26.51 4.26 -7.88
CA SER A 41 -27.93 4.25 -7.52
C SER A 41 -28.56 2.90 -7.12
N ARG A 42 -28.49 2.63 -5.82
CA ARG A 42 -29.43 1.89 -4.96
C ARG A 42 -30.76 1.49 -5.63
N GLU A 43 -30.85 0.27 -6.15
CA GLU A 43 -32.14 -0.38 -6.41
C GLU A 43 -32.64 -1.02 -5.10
N GLN A 44 -33.86 -0.66 -4.70
CA GLN A 44 -34.46 -0.99 -3.41
C GLN A 44 -34.81 -2.47 -3.33
N SER A 45 -34.09 -3.22 -2.50
CA SER A 45 -34.48 -4.57 -2.09
C SER A 45 -35.47 -4.51 -0.90
N PRO A 46 -36.49 -5.39 -0.87
CA PRO A 46 -37.56 -5.36 0.13
C PRO A 46 -37.08 -5.76 1.54
N PRO A 47 -37.83 -5.40 2.61
CA PRO A 47 -37.44 -5.68 3.98
C PRO A 47 -37.41 -7.19 4.25
N VAL A 48 -36.28 -7.66 4.76
CA VAL A 48 -36.04 -9.06 5.12
C VAL A 48 -36.81 -9.39 6.42
N PRO A 49 -37.55 -10.52 6.52
CA PRO A 49 -38.29 -10.88 7.74
C PRO A 49 -37.37 -11.16 8.94
N ASP A 50 -37.83 -10.80 10.15
CA ASP A 50 -37.07 -10.80 11.41
C ASP A 50 -36.58 -12.17 11.93
N ASP A 51 -36.99 -13.29 11.33
CA ASP A 51 -36.72 -14.64 11.87
C ASP A 51 -35.27 -15.15 11.59
N ALA A 52 -34.46 -14.41 10.83
CA ALA A 52 -33.11 -14.84 10.46
C ALA A 52 -32.00 -14.52 11.49
N ARG A 53 -32.35 -14.03 12.70
CA ARG A 53 -31.35 -13.50 13.66
C ARG A 53 -30.57 -14.54 14.50
N ARG A 54 -30.80 -15.85 14.34
CA ARG A 54 -30.18 -16.86 15.25
C ARG A 54 -29.36 -17.99 14.63
N ARG A 55 -29.16 -18.07 13.32
CA ARG A 55 -28.26 -19.09 12.72
C ARG A 55 -27.44 -18.52 11.58
N CYS A 56 -26.37 -17.79 11.89
CA CYS A 56 -25.19 -17.71 11.04
C CYS A 56 -24.07 -16.95 11.75
N LEU A 57 -23.41 -17.60 12.71
CA LEU A 57 -22.06 -17.23 13.14
C LEU A 57 -20.98 -18.05 12.42
N SER A 58 -21.34 -18.78 11.37
CA SER A 58 -20.38 -19.28 10.38
C SER A 58 -20.29 -18.24 9.27
N GLN A 59 -19.21 -17.46 9.28
CA GLN A 59 -18.82 -16.68 8.11
C GLN A 59 -18.86 -17.60 6.87
N PRO A 60 -19.45 -17.18 5.74
CA PRO A 60 -19.45 -18.00 4.54
C PRO A 60 -18.01 -18.29 4.10
N PRO A 61 -17.72 -19.49 3.55
CA PRO A 61 -16.41 -19.78 2.98
C PRO A 61 -16.14 -18.82 1.82
N VAL A 62 -15.09 -18.03 1.95
CA VAL A 62 -14.64 -17.06 0.94
C VAL A 62 -14.20 -17.81 -0.31
N SER A 63 -14.67 -17.35 -1.47
CA SER A 63 -14.52 -18.07 -2.74
C SER A 63 -13.03 -18.29 -3.10
N PRO A 64 -12.67 -19.38 -3.81
CA PRO A 64 -11.28 -19.62 -4.23
C PRO A 64 -10.66 -18.47 -5.05
N ALA A 65 -11.49 -17.69 -5.76
CA ALA A 65 -11.05 -16.52 -6.51
C ALA A 65 -10.65 -15.33 -5.62
N GLU A 66 -11.30 -15.16 -4.45
CA GLU A 66 -10.96 -14.09 -3.49
C GLU A 66 -9.75 -14.45 -2.61
N GLN A 67 -9.45 -15.74 -2.43
CA GLN A 67 -8.21 -16.21 -1.78
C GLN A 67 -6.95 -15.92 -2.61
N GLN A 68 -7.09 -15.75 -3.94
CA GLN A 68 -5.99 -15.40 -4.84
C GLN A 68 -5.51 -13.95 -4.64
N LEU A 69 -6.36 -13.06 -4.13
CA LEU A 69 -6.13 -11.61 -4.08
C LEU A 69 -4.94 -11.20 -3.20
N THR A 70 -4.59 -12.00 -2.19
CA THR A 70 -3.51 -11.69 -1.24
C THR A 70 -2.13 -12.11 -1.72
N ARG A 71 -2.06 -12.99 -2.75
CA ARG A 71 -0.83 -13.26 -3.51
C ARG A 71 -0.42 -12.09 -4.40
N PHE A 72 -1.34 -11.16 -4.63
CA PHE A 72 -1.18 -9.99 -5.48
C PHE A 72 -1.04 -8.69 -4.69
N LEU A 73 -0.82 -8.74 -3.37
CA LEU A 73 -0.55 -7.53 -2.58
C LEU A 73 0.96 -7.34 -2.40
N SER A 74 1.48 -6.28 -2.97
CA SER A 74 2.85 -5.82 -2.76
C SER A 74 3.00 -5.23 -1.35
N GLN A 75 4.00 -5.71 -0.61
CA GLN A 75 4.34 -5.17 0.70
C GLN A 75 5.26 -3.96 0.53
N VAL A 76 4.77 -2.78 0.90
CA VAL A 76 5.45 -1.52 0.62
C VAL A 76 5.76 -0.79 1.91
N ILE A 77 7.00 -0.33 2.05
CA ILE A 77 7.46 0.53 3.13
C ILE A 77 7.65 1.94 2.56
N CYS A 78 6.90 2.90 3.10
CA CYS A 78 6.95 4.30 2.73
C CYS A 78 7.70 5.11 3.78
N GLU A 79 8.78 5.78 3.37
CA GLU A 79 9.61 6.59 4.26
C GLU A 79 9.69 8.05 3.76
N LYS A 80 9.60 8.99 4.71
CA LYS A 80 9.74 10.40 4.41
C LYS A 80 11.23 10.73 4.24
N VAL A 81 11.56 11.52 3.23
CA VAL A 81 12.88 12.17 3.15
C VAL A 81 13.02 13.18 4.29
N GLU A 82 14.10 13.09 5.07
CA GLU A 82 14.30 13.88 6.30
C GLU A 82 14.19 15.40 6.09
N LYS A 83 14.68 15.89 4.95
CA LYS A 83 14.71 17.31 4.60
C LYS A 83 13.43 17.84 3.97
N SER A 84 12.41 17.01 3.79
CA SER A 84 11.20 17.43 3.08
C SER A 84 10.21 18.22 3.97
N ASP A 85 9.53 19.20 3.37
CA ASP A 85 8.51 20.07 3.99
C ASP A 85 7.12 19.40 4.14
N ILE A 86 6.97 18.17 3.66
CA ILE A 86 5.71 17.42 3.74
C ILE A 86 5.51 16.74 5.10
N ALA A 87 4.26 16.47 5.47
CA ALA A 87 3.94 15.77 6.71
C ALA A 87 4.40 14.31 6.70
N THR A 88 4.72 13.78 7.87
CA THR A 88 5.08 12.37 8.05
C THR A 88 3.83 11.50 8.03
N ILE A 89 3.92 10.35 7.39
CA ILE A 89 2.84 9.36 7.31
C ILE A 89 2.72 8.55 8.60
N ASP A 90 1.50 8.44 9.16
CA ASP A 90 1.27 7.77 10.45
C ASP A 90 1.58 6.26 10.40
N LYS A 91 1.37 5.63 9.24
CA LYS A 91 1.63 4.20 9.01
C LYS A 91 2.56 4.06 7.82
N LYS A 92 3.80 3.64 8.08
CA LYS A 92 4.81 3.43 7.03
C LYS A 92 4.63 2.13 6.23
N LYS A 93 3.84 1.17 6.71
CA LYS A 93 3.65 -0.15 6.07
C LYS A 93 2.32 -0.19 5.31
N TYR A 94 2.38 -0.54 4.03
CA TYR A 94 1.24 -0.63 3.12
C TYR A 94 1.16 -2.01 2.45
N LEU A 95 -0.07 -2.46 2.24
CA LEU A 95 -0.39 -3.59 1.37
C LEU A 95 -1.09 -3.03 0.14
N VAL A 96 -0.40 -3.10 -1.00
CA VAL A 96 -0.82 -2.42 -2.22
C VAL A 96 -1.20 -3.48 -3.26
N PRO A 97 -2.43 -3.47 -3.79
CA PRO A 97 -2.79 -4.36 -4.91
C PRO A 97 -1.88 -4.21 -6.12
N ALA A 98 -1.56 -5.35 -6.75
CA ALA A 98 -0.75 -5.47 -7.96
C ALA A 98 -1.26 -4.61 -9.11
N ASP A 99 -2.59 -4.51 -9.25
CA ASP A 99 -3.27 -3.81 -10.34
C ASP A 99 -3.35 -2.29 -10.12
N LEU A 100 -2.90 -1.79 -8.95
CA LEU A 100 -2.79 -0.36 -8.75
C LEU A 100 -1.59 0.18 -9.50
N THR A 101 -1.78 1.34 -10.12
CA THR A 101 -0.70 2.13 -10.69
C THR A 101 0.03 2.92 -9.61
N VAL A 102 1.28 3.27 -9.89
CA VAL A 102 2.09 4.20 -9.10
C VAL A 102 1.33 5.51 -8.86
N GLY A 103 0.68 6.07 -9.88
CA GLY A 103 -0.10 7.31 -9.75
C GLY A 103 -1.27 7.22 -8.78
N GLN A 104 -2.01 6.11 -8.81
CA GLN A 104 -3.07 5.85 -7.83
C GLN A 104 -2.50 5.73 -6.41
N PHE A 105 -1.34 5.07 -6.26
CA PHE A 105 -0.68 4.96 -4.97
C PHE A 105 -0.21 6.32 -4.42
N VAL A 106 0.35 7.19 -5.27
CA VAL A 106 0.69 8.57 -4.91
C VAL A 106 -0.53 9.34 -4.41
N TYR A 107 -1.68 9.17 -5.08
CA TYR A 107 -2.94 9.79 -4.63
C TYR A 107 -3.37 9.30 -3.24
N VAL A 108 -3.21 8.00 -2.96
CA VAL A 108 -3.49 7.43 -1.62
C VAL A 108 -2.58 8.07 -0.57
N ILE A 109 -1.28 8.17 -0.83
CA ILE A 109 -0.33 8.82 0.09
C ILE A 109 -0.78 10.26 0.34
N ARG A 110 -1.08 11.02 -0.72
CA ARG A 110 -1.54 12.41 -0.63
C ARG A 110 -2.74 12.58 0.32
N LYS A 111 -3.73 11.68 0.20
CA LYS A 111 -4.93 11.68 1.04
C LYS A 111 -4.61 11.36 2.51
N ARG A 112 -3.63 10.48 2.77
CA ARG A 112 -3.18 10.12 4.13
C ARG A 112 -2.46 11.25 4.83
N ILE A 113 -1.52 11.91 4.15
CA ILE A 113 -0.77 13.03 4.72
C ILE A 113 -1.53 14.37 4.65
N LYS A 114 -2.78 14.36 4.15
CA LYS A 114 -3.65 15.54 3.97
C LYS A 114 -2.95 16.69 3.24
N LEU A 115 -2.18 16.35 2.21
CA LEU A 115 -1.40 17.33 1.45
C LEU A 115 -2.30 18.09 0.48
N SER A 116 -2.19 19.43 0.50
CA SER A 116 -2.96 20.32 -0.40
C SER A 116 -2.78 19.93 -1.88
N PRO A 117 -3.82 20.04 -2.74
CA PRO A 117 -3.73 19.92 -4.21
C PRO A 117 -2.61 20.77 -4.84
N ASP A 118 -2.25 21.89 -4.21
CA ASP A 118 -1.25 22.84 -4.73
C ASP A 118 0.19 22.41 -4.47
N LYS A 119 0.41 21.52 -3.49
CA LYS A 119 1.74 21.01 -3.15
C LYS A 119 2.06 19.75 -3.96
N ALA A 120 3.23 19.70 -4.57
CA ALA A 120 3.71 18.51 -5.25
C ALA A 120 4.15 17.43 -4.24
N ILE A 121 4.04 16.18 -4.65
CA ILE A 121 4.61 15.03 -3.95
C ILE A 121 5.28 14.12 -4.99
N PHE A 122 6.50 13.74 -4.69
CA PHE A 122 7.33 12.87 -5.49
C PHE A 122 7.65 11.63 -4.68
N ILE A 123 7.62 10.48 -5.35
CA ILE A 123 8.00 9.21 -4.77
C ILE A 123 9.19 8.65 -5.53
N PHE A 124 10.12 8.02 -4.83
CA PHE A 124 11.33 7.45 -5.39
C PHE A 124 11.41 5.98 -4.99
N VAL A 125 11.72 5.14 -5.96
CA VAL A 125 12.00 3.72 -5.82
C VAL A 125 13.41 3.52 -6.30
N ASP A 126 14.29 2.99 -5.44
CA ASP A 126 15.73 2.90 -5.72
C ASP A 126 16.34 4.22 -6.25
N GLU A 127 15.94 5.33 -5.63
CA GLU A 127 16.35 6.71 -5.99
C GLU A 127 15.83 7.21 -7.36
N VAL A 128 15.04 6.42 -8.08
CA VAL A 128 14.47 6.78 -9.39
C VAL A 128 12.99 7.13 -9.25
N LEU A 129 12.51 8.10 -10.04
CA LEU A 129 11.08 8.39 -10.16
C LEU A 129 10.41 7.29 -11.00
N PRO A 130 9.57 6.42 -10.40
CA PRO A 130 8.88 5.40 -11.17
C PRO A 130 7.86 6.04 -12.12
N PRO A 131 7.61 5.45 -13.30
CA PRO A 131 6.57 5.93 -14.21
C PRO A 131 5.20 5.90 -13.55
N THR A 132 4.44 6.99 -13.64
CA THR A 132 3.11 7.10 -13.00
C THR A 132 2.12 6.03 -13.48
N ALA A 133 2.25 5.60 -14.73
CA ALA A 133 1.42 4.57 -15.34
C ALA A 133 1.88 3.12 -15.04
N ALA A 134 3.08 2.94 -14.44
CA ALA A 134 3.56 1.61 -14.11
C ALA A 134 2.71 0.96 -13.01
N LEU A 135 2.57 -0.36 -13.07
CA LEU A 135 1.85 -1.13 -12.08
C LEU A 135 2.73 -1.37 -10.85
N MET A 136 2.11 -1.37 -9.68
CA MET A 136 2.78 -1.67 -8.41
C MET A 136 3.31 -3.09 -8.36
N SER A 137 2.73 -4.03 -9.13
CA SER A 137 3.31 -5.36 -9.34
C SER A 137 4.67 -5.29 -10.04
N SER A 138 4.76 -4.61 -11.17
CA SER A 138 6.01 -4.47 -11.93
C SER A 138 7.09 -3.79 -11.11
N ILE A 139 6.77 -2.67 -10.46
CA ILE A 139 7.71 -1.96 -9.59
C ILE A 139 8.18 -2.87 -8.44
N TYR A 140 7.28 -3.62 -7.83
CA TYR A 140 7.62 -4.55 -6.76
C TYR A 140 8.49 -5.72 -7.23
N GLU A 141 8.22 -6.31 -8.39
CA GLU A 141 9.02 -7.43 -8.89
C GLU A 141 10.46 -7.03 -9.24
N GLU A 142 10.61 -5.83 -9.79
CA GLU A 142 11.90 -5.29 -10.25
C GLU A 142 12.73 -4.70 -9.11
N HIS A 143 12.11 -4.04 -8.12
CA HIS A 143 12.81 -3.24 -7.10
C HIS A 143 12.54 -3.70 -5.65
N LYS A 144 11.88 -4.85 -5.43
CA LYS A 144 11.78 -5.39 -4.06
C LYS A 144 13.15 -5.77 -3.52
N ASP A 145 13.31 -5.60 -2.22
CA ASP A 145 14.47 -6.08 -1.50
C ASP A 145 14.35 -7.58 -1.19
N GLU A 146 15.47 -8.22 -0.86
CA GLU A 146 15.54 -9.65 -0.52
C GLU A 146 14.72 -10.01 0.72
N ASP A 147 14.41 -9.02 1.56
CA ASP A 147 13.54 -9.18 2.72
C ASP A 147 12.05 -9.32 2.38
N GLY A 148 11.66 -9.09 1.12
CA GLY A 148 10.28 -9.16 0.65
C GLY A 148 9.48 -7.85 0.74
N PHE A 149 10.10 -6.72 1.03
CA PHE A 149 9.50 -5.39 1.01
C PHE A 149 10.00 -4.55 -0.16
N LEU A 150 9.11 -3.72 -0.70
CA LEU A 150 9.47 -2.63 -1.61
C LEU A 150 9.65 -1.35 -0.80
N TYR A 151 10.81 -0.72 -0.94
CA TYR A 151 11.14 0.51 -0.24
C TYR A 151 10.88 1.71 -1.14
N ILE A 152 10.01 2.60 -0.67
CA ILE A 152 9.65 3.82 -1.38
C ILE A 152 9.93 5.00 -0.46
N THR A 153 10.62 6.00 -0.99
CA THR A 153 10.80 7.27 -0.30
C THR A 153 9.90 8.33 -0.92
N TYR A 154 9.40 9.28 -0.12
CA TYR A 154 8.56 10.36 -0.61
C TYR A 154 9.04 11.73 -0.13
N SER A 155 8.92 12.74 -0.99
CA SER A 155 9.37 14.11 -0.79
C SER A 155 8.45 15.10 -1.49
N GLY A 156 8.32 16.32 -0.96
CA GLY A 156 7.64 17.44 -1.62
C GLY A 156 8.47 18.08 -2.74
N GLU A 157 9.75 17.74 -2.79
CA GLU A 157 10.70 18.25 -3.76
C GLU A 157 11.18 17.15 -4.71
N ASN A 158 11.43 17.52 -5.96
CA ASN A 158 12.12 16.67 -6.92
C ASN A 158 13.59 16.52 -6.49
N THR A 159 13.88 15.54 -5.64
CA THR A 159 15.25 15.30 -5.12
C THR A 159 16.25 14.79 -6.17
N PHE A 160 15.85 14.70 -7.45
CA PHE A 160 16.75 14.39 -8.58
C PHE A 160 17.65 15.62 -8.87
N GLY A 161 18.66 15.84 -8.02
CA GLY A 161 19.62 16.94 -8.19
C GLY A 161 20.37 17.40 -6.92
N GLY A 162 19.99 16.93 -5.73
CA GLY A 162 20.57 17.42 -4.46
C GLY A 162 21.87 16.75 -3.99
N PHE A 163 22.34 15.70 -4.66
CA PHE A 163 23.55 14.96 -4.29
C PHE A 163 24.68 15.02 -5.33
N GLN A 164 24.60 15.98 -6.26
CA GLN A 164 25.77 16.43 -7.04
C GLN A 164 25.95 17.93 -6.84
N SER A 165 26.45 18.32 -5.68
CA SER A 165 27.22 19.55 -5.58
C SER A 165 28.31 19.36 -4.55
N ILE A 166 29.54 19.43 -5.10
CA ILE A 166 30.87 19.62 -4.51
C ILE A 166 31.41 18.55 -3.56
#